data_AF-A0A7S1WS08-F1
#
_entry.id   AF-A0A7S1WS08-F1
#
_cell.length_a   1.000
_cell.length_b   1.000
_cell.length_c   1.000
_cell.angle_alpha   90.00
_cell.angle_beta   90.00
_cell.angle_gamma   90.00
#
_symmetry.space_group_name_H-M   'P 1'
#
loop_
_entity.id
_entity.type
_entity.pdbx_description
1 polymer ?
#
loop_
_entity_poly.entity_id
_entity_poly.type
_entity_poly.pdbx_seq_one_letter_code
_entity_poly.pdbx_strand_id
1 'polypeptide(L)'
;VAWFLRACVGAGGRELANTPGVVLLARFIADLSLLDADLQEFPAALRAQVDLLLALHAMTPPEAALRLWLPVQRATCGGNEPKLASMCLARTSYVLRTKRDQWSARGLHAVESRHPEAARQPLTLRNLPESLVEALLPVGSAVTVEL
;
A
#
# COMPACT_ATOMS: atom_id res chain seq x y z
N VAL A 1 7.13 -9.30 -4.18
CA VAL A 1 5.89 -8.69 -3.62
C VAL A 1 4.64 -9.54 -3.84
N ALA A 2 4.35 -10.04 -5.05
CA ALA A 2 3.07 -10.71 -5.37
C ALA A 2 2.60 -11.84 -4.42
N TRP A 3 3.52 -12.69 -3.93
CA TRP A 3 3.15 -13.73 -2.94
C TRP A 3 2.69 -13.12 -1.61
N PHE A 4 3.44 -12.13 -1.08
CA PHE A 4 3.08 -11.45 0.17
C PHE A 4 1.76 -10.68 0.03
N LEU A 5 1.52 -10.03 -1.11
CA LEU A 5 0.23 -9.37 -1.35
C LEU A 5 -0.94 -10.35 -1.31
N ARG A 6 -0.78 -11.55 -1.88
CA ARG A 6 -1.81 -12.61 -1.76
C ARG A 6 -2.01 -13.05 -0.31
N ALA A 7 -0.93 -13.14 0.48
CA ALA A 7 -1.03 -13.46 1.90
C ALA A 7 -1.79 -12.37 2.68
N CYS A 8 -1.50 -11.08 2.43
CA CYS A 8 -2.24 -9.96 3.02
C CYS A 8 -3.73 -9.98 2.64
N VAL A 9 -4.06 -10.19 1.36
CA VAL A 9 -5.45 -10.30 0.90
C VAL A 9 -6.14 -11.51 1.53
N GLY A 10 -5.44 -12.65 1.64
CA GLY A 10 -5.95 -13.84 2.30
C GLY A 10 -6.26 -13.62 3.78
N ALA A 11 -5.39 -12.87 4.49
CA ALA A 11 -5.58 -12.52 5.89
C ALA A 11 -6.80 -11.60 6.11
N GLY A 12 -7.11 -10.72 5.15
CA GLY A 12 -8.31 -9.87 5.19
C GLY A 12 -9.62 -10.61 4.91
N GLY A 13 -9.54 -11.88 4.51
CA GLY A 13 -10.70 -12.73 4.28
C GLY A 13 -11.54 -12.34 3.05
N ARG A 14 -12.73 -12.94 2.96
CA ARG A 14 -13.63 -12.81 1.81
C ARG A 14 -14.16 -11.37 1.65
N GLU A 15 -14.37 -10.64 2.74
CA GLU A 15 -14.86 -9.26 2.68
C GLU A 15 -13.87 -8.38 1.93
N LEU A 16 -12.59 -8.35 2.35
CA LEU A 16 -11.53 -7.58 1.68
C LEU A 16 -11.34 -8.02 0.23
N ALA A 17 -11.30 -9.34 -0.03
CA ALA A 17 -11.09 -9.87 -1.37
C ALA A 17 -12.19 -9.46 -2.36
N ASN A 18 -13.41 -9.23 -1.86
CA ASN A 18 -14.56 -8.84 -2.66
C ASN A 18 -14.80 -7.32 -2.66
N THR A 19 -14.05 -6.52 -1.90
CA THR A 19 -14.17 -5.07 -1.91
C THR A 19 -13.80 -4.52 -3.30
N PRO A 20 -14.72 -3.83 -4.00
CA PRO A 20 -14.49 -3.39 -5.38
C PRO A 20 -13.22 -2.57 -5.53
N GLY A 21 -12.38 -2.95 -6.49
CA GLY A 21 -11.18 -2.21 -6.90
C GLY A 21 -9.99 -2.25 -5.92
N VAL A 22 -10.15 -2.63 -4.65
CA VAL A 22 -9.03 -2.68 -3.67
C VAL A 22 -7.92 -3.62 -4.13
N VAL A 23 -8.24 -4.87 -4.47
CA VAL A 23 -7.23 -5.86 -4.87
C VAL A 23 -6.57 -5.49 -6.21
N LEU A 24 -7.35 -4.93 -7.15
CA LEU A 24 -6.83 -4.45 -8.43
C LEU A 24 -5.86 -3.29 -8.21
N LEU A 25 -6.24 -2.32 -7.38
CA LEU A 25 -5.39 -1.18 -7.09
C LEU A 25 -4.13 -1.58 -6.31
N ALA A 26 -4.23 -2.48 -5.33
CA ALA A 26 -3.06 -2.97 -4.60
C ALA A 26 -2.06 -3.68 -5.54
N ARG A 27 -2.55 -4.44 -6.53
CA ARG A 27 -1.69 -5.07 -7.56
C ARG A 27 -1.03 -4.04 -8.47
N PHE A 28 -1.76 -3.00 -8.85
CA PHE A 28 -1.21 -1.90 -9.64
C PHE A 28 -0.11 -1.15 -8.87
N ILE A 29 -0.34 -0.82 -7.60
CA ILE A 29 0.67 -0.18 -6.74
C ILE A 29 1.89 -1.10 -6.59
N ALA A 30 1.68 -2.39 -6.35
CA ALA A 30 2.74 -3.37 -6.25
C ALA A 30 3.59 -3.46 -7.52
N ASP A 31 2.98 -3.46 -8.70
CA ASP A 31 3.70 -3.45 -9.98
C ASP A 31 4.46 -2.13 -10.22
N LEU A 32 3.87 -0.98 -9.86
CA LEU A 32 4.58 0.31 -9.90
C LEU A 32 5.80 0.31 -8.96
N SER A 33 5.66 -0.31 -7.78
CA SER A 33 6.76 -0.40 -6.81
C SER A 33 7.99 -1.09 -7.38
N LEU A 34 7.83 -2.02 -8.35
CA LEU A 34 8.92 -2.76 -8.96
C LEU A 34 9.81 -1.89 -9.86
N LEU A 35 9.29 -0.75 -10.34
CA LEU A 35 10.03 0.17 -11.18
C LEU A 35 10.93 1.13 -10.37
N ASP A 36 10.70 1.23 -9.06
CA ASP A 36 11.45 2.11 -8.18
C ASP A 36 12.55 1.31 -7.45
N ALA A 37 13.81 1.68 -7.69
CA ALA A 37 14.97 1.00 -7.11
C ALA A 37 15.01 1.13 -5.58
N ASP A 38 14.73 2.33 -5.05
CA ASP A 38 14.74 2.60 -3.60
C ASP A 38 13.67 1.75 -2.88
N LEU A 39 12.52 1.51 -3.51
CA LEU A 39 11.53 0.58 -2.95
C LEU A 39 12.04 -0.86 -2.85
N GLN A 40 13.01 -1.28 -3.67
CA GLN A 40 13.53 -2.65 -3.59
C GLN A 40 14.38 -2.90 -2.34
N GLU A 41 14.83 -1.84 -1.65
CA GLU A 41 15.58 -1.96 -0.39
C GLU A 41 14.68 -2.38 0.79
N PHE A 42 13.37 -2.13 0.71
CA PHE A 42 12.43 -2.51 1.76
C PHE A 42 11.99 -3.98 1.65
N PRO A 43 11.73 -4.65 2.80
CA PRO A 43 11.19 -6.00 2.81
C PRO A 43 9.94 -6.13 1.93
N ALA A 44 9.90 -7.18 1.10
CA ALA A 44 8.79 -7.41 0.18
C ALA A 44 7.43 -7.60 0.89
N ALA A 45 7.45 -8.06 2.16
CA ALA A 45 6.27 -8.16 3.02
C ALA A 45 5.75 -6.77 3.41
N LEU A 46 6.63 -5.88 3.87
CA LEU A 46 6.29 -4.51 4.24
C LEU A 46 5.71 -3.74 3.04
N ARG A 47 6.33 -3.87 1.86
CA ARG A 47 5.79 -3.28 0.64
C ARG A 47 4.39 -3.76 0.33
N ALA A 48 4.15 -5.07 0.37
CA ALA A 48 2.81 -5.62 0.12
C ALA A 48 1.75 -5.09 1.10
N GLN A 49 2.12 -4.88 2.36
CA GLN A 49 1.24 -4.29 3.37
C GLN A 49 0.94 -2.82 3.07
N VAL A 50 1.95 -2.03 2.73
CA VAL A 50 1.80 -0.63 2.32
C VAL A 50 0.92 -0.54 1.07
N ASP A 51 1.17 -1.36 0.05
CA ASP A 51 0.42 -1.37 -1.21
C ASP A 51 -1.07 -1.64 -0.96
N LEU A 52 -1.39 -2.62 -0.10
CA LEU A 52 -2.77 -2.96 0.25
C LEU A 52 -3.43 -1.91 1.13
N LEU A 53 -2.71 -1.39 2.14
CA LEU A 53 -3.22 -0.34 3.03
C LEU A 53 -3.56 0.92 2.23
N LEU A 54 -2.67 1.37 1.35
CA LEU A 54 -2.93 2.52 0.47
C LEU A 54 -4.12 2.26 -0.46
N ALA A 55 -4.25 1.05 -1.00
CA ALA A 55 -5.41 0.70 -1.83
C ALA A 55 -6.73 0.72 -1.05
N LEU A 56 -6.75 0.22 0.20
CA LEU A 56 -7.92 0.30 1.07
C LEU A 56 -8.31 1.75 1.34
N HIS A 57 -7.35 2.60 1.72
CA HIS A 57 -7.59 4.01 2.00
C HIS A 57 -8.07 4.80 0.77
N ALA A 58 -7.61 4.43 -0.42
CA ALA A 58 -8.03 5.09 -1.65
C ALA A 58 -9.44 4.67 -2.11
N MET A 59 -9.85 3.42 -1.83
CA MET A 59 -11.07 2.83 -2.40
C MET A 59 -12.24 2.73 -1.42
N THR A 60 -12.02 3.00 -0.14
CA THR A 60 -13.05 2.82 0.89
C THR A 60 -13.10 3.99 1.86
N PRO A 61 -14.26 4.27 2.48
CA PRO A 61 -14.35 5.20 3.59
C PRO A 61 -13.42 4.79 4.74
N PRO A 62 -12.90 5.75 5.55
CA PRO A 62 -11.93 5.46 6.61
C PRO A 62 -12.36 4.35 7.59
N GLU A 63 -13.64 4.30 7.96
CA GLU A 63 -14.18 3.31 8.90
C GLU A 63 -14.18 1.90 8.30
N ALA A 64 -14.49 1.79 7.01
CA ALA A 64 -14.44 0.54 6.27
C ALA A 64 -12.98 0.09 6.05
N ALA A 65 -12.09 1.02 5.70
CA ALA A 65 -10.67 0.74 5.56
C ALA A 65 -10.09 0.12 6.84
N LEU A 66 -10.35 0.74 8.00
CA LEU A 66 -9.87 0.26 9.29
C LEU A 66 -10.43 -1.14 9.63
N ARG A 67 -11.73 -1.35 9.42
CA ARG A 67 -12.39 -2.66 9.67
C ARG A 67 -11.77 -3.77 8.82
N LEU A 68 -11.56 -3.50 7.52
CA LEU A 68 -10.99 -4.45 6.57
C LEU A 68 -9.49 -4.69 6.83
N TRP A 69 -8.77 -3.67 7.33
CA TRP A 69 -7.34 -3.74 7.56
C TRP A 69 -6.96 -4.50 8.84
N LEU A 70 -7.75 -4.38 9.91
CA LEU A 70 -7.38 -4.93 11.22
C LEU A 70 -7.02 -6.43 11.22
N PRO A 71 -7.74 -7.33 10.51
CA PRO A 71 -7.33 -8.74 10.39
C PRO A 71 -5.97 -8.90 9.67
N VAL A 72 -5.72 -8.09 8.64
CA VAL A 72 -4.46 -8.09 7.89
C VAL A 72 -3.30 -7.65 8.79
N GLN A 73 -3.50 -6.56 9.54
CA GLN A 73 -2.50 -6.03 10.47
C GLN A 73 -2.07 -7.10 11.49
N ARG A 74 -3.05 -7.72 12.16
CA ARG A 74 -2.80 -8.77 13.17
C ARG A 74 -2.03 -9.96 12.60
N ALA A 75 -2.31 -10.35 11.37
CA ALA A 75 -1.71 -11.52 10.76
C ALA A 75 -0.33 -11.27 10.13
N THR A 76 -0.04 -10.03 9.71
CA THR A 76 1.11 -9.78 8.82
C THR A 76 2.10 -8.73 9.32
N CYS A 77 1.70 -7.80 10.19
CA CYS A 77 2.55 -6.66 10.59
C CYS A 77 3.44 -6.95 11.80
N GLY A 78 3.53 -8.19 12.29
CA GLY A 78 4.19 -8.54 13.56
C GLY A 78 5.70 -8.25 13.63
N GLY A 79 6.38 -8.07 12.49
CA GLY A 79 7.81 -7.77 12.42
C GLY A 79 8.14 -6.35 11.94
N ASN A 80 7.15 -5.46 11.86
CA ASN A 80 7.36 -4.14 11.27
C ASN A 80 7.94 -3.16 12.29
N GLU A 81 8.96 -2.41 11.87
CA GLU A 81 9.57 -1.33 12.65
C GLU A 81 9.01 0.04 12.24
N PRO A 82 8.77 0.97 13.18
CA PRO A 82 8.20 2.29 12.89
C PRO A 82 8.94 3.08 11.81
N LYS A 83 10.27 3.13 11.91
CA LYS A 83 11.10 3.87 10.96
C LYS A 83 11.01 3.30 9.55
N LEU A 84 11.14 1.98 9.40
CA LEU A 84 11.04 1.32 8.10
C LEU A 84 9.64 1.44 7.50
N ALA A 85 8.58 1.28 8.32
CA ALA A 85 7.21 1.44 7.89
C ALA A 85 6.93 2.85 7.37
N SER A 86 7.36 3.88 8.11
CA SER A 86 7.23 5.29 7.72
C SER A 86 7.97 5.58 6.41
N MET A 87 9.24 5.16 6.30
CA MET A 87 10.04 5.37 5.08
C MET A 87 9.44 4.66 3.87
N CYS A 88 8.99 3.40 4.02
CA CYS A 88 8.38 2.64 2.94
C CYS A 88 7.07 3.30 2.49
N LEU A 89 6.20 3.70 3.42
CA LEU A 89 4.94 4.38 3.12
C LEU A 89 5.18 5.71 2.39
N ALA A 90 6.12 6.52 2.88
CA ALA A 90 6.48 7.79 2.28
C ALA A 90 7.01 7.59 0.85
N ARG A 91 7.87 6.59 0.63
CA ARG A 91 8.43 6.30 -0.69
C ARG A 91 7.37 5.77 -1.66
N THR A 92 6.53 4.83 -1.25
CA THR A 92 5.44 4.34 -2.11
C THR A 92 4.48 5.48 -2.49
N SER A 93 4.19 6.36 -1.54
CA SER A 93 3.36 7.54 -1.79
C SER A 93 4.02 8.55 -2.75
N TYR A 94 5.34 8.73 -2.67
CA TYR A 94 6.11 9.52 -3.63
C TYR A 94 6.11 8.87 -5.03
N VAL A 95 6.22 7.55 -5.11
CA VAL A 95 6.12 6.82 -6.39
C VAL A 95 4.77 7.09 -7.06
N LEU A 96 3.69 6.96 -6.30
CA LEU A 96 2.32 7.13 -6.82
C LEU A 96 1.99 8.57 -7.22
N ARG A 97 2.57 9.57 -6.54
CA ARG A 97 2.27 11.00 -6.77
C ARG A 97 3.24 11.71 -7.71
N THR A 98 4.45 11.18 -7.89
CA THR A 98 5.52 11.90 -8.60
C THR A 98 6.21 11.03 -9.63
N LYS A 99 6.73 9.85 -9.24
CA LYS A 99 7.43 8.99 -10.21
C LYS A 99 6.49 8.50 -11.30
N ARG A 100 5.23 8.19 -10.96
CA ARG A 100 4.21 7.79 -11.93
C ARG A 100 4.07 8.81 -13.07
N ASP A 101 3.92 10.09 -12.74
CA ASP A 101 3.79 11.17 -13.72
C ASP A 101 5.09 11.34 -14.53
N GLN A 102 6.25 11.25 -13.87
CA GLN A 102 7.55 11.31 -14.55
C GLN A 102 7.77 10.15 -15.53
N TRP A 103 7.34 8.93 -15.17
CA TRP A 103 7.41 7.76 -16.03
C TRP A 103 6.44 7.88 -17.21
N SER A 104 5.22 8.34 -16.95
CA SER A 104 4.21 8.63 -17.97
C SER A 104 4.72 9.67 -18.99
N ALA A 105 5.32 10.76 -18.52
CA ALA A 105 5.94 11.78 -19.39
C ALA A 105 7.11 11.26 -20.24
N ARG A 106 7.72 10.13 -19.85
CA ARG A 106 8.78 9.44 -20.59
C ARG A 106 8.27 8.30 -21.45
N GLY A 107 6.96 8.13 -21.59
CA GLY A 107 6.34 7.06 -22.37
C GLY A 107 6.35 5.68 -21.70
N LEU A 108 6.67 5.61 -20.40
CA LEU A 108 6.76 4.35 -19.66
C LEU A 108 5.37 3.97 -19.09
N HIS A 109 4.53 3.40 -19.95
CA HIS A 109 3.13 3.08 -19.60
C HIS A 109 2.86 1.59 -19.35
N ALA A 110 3.88 0.73 -19.38
CA ALA A 110 3.68 -0.73 -19.35
C ALA A 110 2.80 -1.22 -18.17
N VAL A 111 2.99 -0.65 -16.98
CA VAL A 111 2.19 -0.99 -15.80
C VAL A 111 0.77 -0.44 -15.91
N GLU A 112 0.58 0.77 -16.42
CA GLU A 112 -0.75 1.37 -16.62
C GLU A 112 -1.55 0.61 -17.69
N SER A 113 -0.90 0.19 -18.78
CA SER A 113 -1.50 -0.63 -19.84
C SER A 113 -1.91 -2.01 -19.32
N ARG A 114 -1.17 -2.57 -18.37
CA ARG A 114 -1.51 -3.86 -17.73
C ARG A 114 -2.68 -3.73 -16.75
N HIS A 115 -2.86 -2.56 -16.14
CA HIS A 115 -3.88 -2.31 -15.11
C HIS A 115 -4.75 -1.07 -15.46
N PRO A 116 -5.47 -1.07 -16.60
CA PRO A 116 -6.10 0.14 -17.12
C PRO A 116 -7.23 0.67 -16.23
N GLU A 117 -7.91 -0.20 -15.47
CA GLU A 117 -8.94 0.20 -14.51
C GLU A 117 -8.35 0.89 -13.28
N ALA A 118 -7.29 0.31 -12.70
CA ALA A 118 -6.61 0.88 -11.54
C ALA A 118 -5.88 2.19 -11.88
N ALA A 119 -5.27 2.27 -13.08
CA ALA A 119 -4.57 3.47 -13.53
C ALA A 119 -5.50 4.69 -13.67
N ARG A 120 -6.79 4.47 -14.00
CA ARG A 120 -7.78 5.55 -14.10
C ARG A 120 -8.35 6.00 -12.76
N GLN A 121 -8.09 5.27 -11.67
CA GLN A 121 -8.60 5.65 -10.36
C GLN A 121 -7.90 6.93 -9.87
N PRO A 122 -8.65 7.96 -9.46
CA PRO A 122 -8.07 9.12 -8.82
C PRO A 122 -7.50 8.71 -7.47
N LEU A 123 -6.17 8.65 -7.41
CA LEU A 123 -5.45 8.36 -6.17
C LEU A 123 -5.44 9.62 -5.31
N THR A 124 -6.45 9.76 -4.43
CA THR A 124 -6.51 10.83 -3.43
C THR A 124 -5.52 10.56 -2.30
N LEU A 125 -4.22 10.53 -2.62
CA LEU A 125 -3.11 10.26 -1.70
C LEU A 125 -2.44 11.56 -1.20
N ARG A 126 -3.07 12.71 -1.45
CA ARG A 126 -2.48 14.02 -1.09
C ARG A 126 -2.45 14.24 0.43
N ASN A 127 -3.41 13.68 1.16
CA ASN A 127 -3.54 13.82 2.61
C ASN A 127 -3.61 12.45 3.28
N LEU A 128 -2.56 11.63 3.10
CA LEU A 128 -2.47 10.38 3.83
C LEU A 128 -2.31 10.69 5.32
N PRO A 129 -3.19 10.17 6.19
CA PRO A 129 -3.10 10.48 7.60
C PRO A 129 -1.83 9.85 8.19
N GLU A 130 -1.18 10.56 9.11
CA GLU A 130 0.02 10.07 9.80
C GLU A 130 -0.25 8.74 10.54
N SER A 131 -1.51 8.51 10.94
CA SER A 131 -1.98 7.27 11.56
C SER A 131 -1.85 6.02 10.67
N LEU A 132 -1.55 6.16 9.37
CA LEU A 132 -1.25 5.01 8.51
C LEU A 132 0.04 4.30 8.92
N VAL A 133 1.01 5.02 9.47
CA VAL A 133 2.23 4.39 9.98
C VAL A 133 1.87 3.46 11.13
N GLU A 134 1.01 3.91 12.05
CA GLU A 134 0.53 3.10 13.18
C GLU A 134 -0.21 1.84 12.71
N ALA A 135 -1.00 1.96 11.63
CA ALA A 135 -1.69 0.83 11.01
C ALA A 135 -0.72 -0.22 10.45
N LEU A 136 0.53 0.13 10.16
CA LEU A 136 1.56 -0.80 9.71
C LEU A 136 2.34 -1.44 10.87
N LEU A 137 2.11 -1.04 12.12
CA LEU A 137 2.84 -1.61 13.26
C LEU A 137 2.12 -2.83 13.84
N PRO A 138 2.83 -3.68 14.61
CA PRO A 138 2.18 -4.72 15.39
C PRO A 138 1.10 -4.12 16.30
N VAL A 139 -0.02 -4.82 16.45
CA VAL A 139 -1.13 -4.36 17.30
C VAL A 139 -0.65 -4.16 18.74
N GLY A 140 -0.92 -2.98 19.32
CA GLY A 140 -0.50 -2.62 20.67
C GLY A 140 0.89 -2.01 20.77
N SER A 141 1.58 -1.77 19.65
CA SER A 141 2.84 -1.03 19.64
C SER A 141 2.59 0.43 20.00
N ALA A 142 3.27 0.93 21.04
CA ALA A 142 3.29 2.36 21.34
C ALA A 142 4.20 3.07 20.34
N VAL A 143 3.70 4.09 19.64
CA VAL A 143 4.53 4.91 18.76
C VAL A 143 5.15 6.04 19.59
N THR A 144 6.40 5.85 19.99
CA THR A 144 7.23 6.97 20.45
C THR A 144 7.85 7.61 19.20
N VAL A 145 7.19 8.63 18.65
CA VAL A 145 7.81 9.46 17.62
C VAL A 145 8.77 10.40 18.33
N GLU A 146 10.05 10.05 18.37
CA GLU A 146 11.09 11.06 18.63
C GLU A 146 11.20 11.91 17.36
N LEU A 147 10.73 13.15 17.45
CA LEU A 147 10.85 14.21 16.43
C LEU A 147 12.25 14.83 16.47
#